data_AF-A0A550I727-F1
#
_entry.id   AF-A0A550I727-F1
#
_cell.length_a   1.000
_cell.length_b   1.000
_cell.length_c   1.000
_cell.angle_alpha   90.00
_cell.angle_beta   90.00
_cell.angle_gamma   90.00
#
_symmetry.space_group_name_H-M   'P 1'
#
loop_
_entity.id
_entity.type
_entity.pdbx_description
1 polymer ?
#
loop_
_entity_poly.entity_id
_entity_poly.type
_entity_poly.pdbx_seq_one_letter_code
_entity_poly.pdbx_strand_id
1 'polypeptide(L)'
;MRRILIFLLSMLLWSCSSAEKKSKSEKNIGQENIQAYNMLIKDFEKNKLHKIYPNLETNKAYHRLLKDILEREIEISELITKKGNTIFENTLKKELQCSTDSVWVDEIHNNVSLKEKCWDPKTNSYKFKNREVAYFGPGMDKDSILNSYENLVKFNHYSNYIEELQAHNPKSDFLDSYIYMKEAAGDIAFYVIAENMSRANVNFKQQIIKRIFITEIVYN
;
A
#
# COMPACT_ATOMS: atom_id res chain seq x y z
N MET A 1 -51.94 9.24 -47.63
CA MET A 1 -51.41 10.19 -46.62
C MET A 1 -51.40 9.66 -45.17
N ARG A 2 -52.02 8.51 -44.84
CA ARG A 2 -52.00 7.94 -43.47
C ARG A 2 -50.81 7.03 -43.16
N ARG A 3 -50.09 6.53 -44.18
CA ARG A 3 -48.91 5.65 -44.02
C ARG A 3 -47.56 6.38 -43.96
N ILE A 4 -47.49 7.64 -44.43
CA ILE A 4 -46.28 8.48 -44.36
C ILE A 4 -46.13 9.13 -42.98
N LEU A 5 -47.25 9.48 -42.31
CA LEU A 5 -47.25 9.99 -40.94
C LEU A 5 -46.74 8.97 -39.91
N ILE A 6 -46.94 7.67 -40.15
CA ILE A 6 -46.48 6.61 -39.22
C ILE A 6 -44.96 6.43 -39.27
N PHE A 7 -44.34 6.67 -40.43
CA PHE A 7 -42.87 6.63 -40.58
C PHE A 7 -42.17 7.86 -40.01
N LEU A 8 -42.83 9.02 -40.00
CA LEU A 8 -42.30 10.24 -39.39
C LEU A 8 -42.44 10.26 -37.85
N LEU A 9 -43.43 9.55 -37.30
CA LEU A 9 -43.60 9.42 -35.85
C LEU A 9 -42.65 8.39 -35.21
N SER A 10 -42.12 7.43 -35.99
CA SER A 10 -41.18 6.41 -35.49
C SER A 10 -39.72 6.90 -35.43
N MET A 11 -39.36 7.96 -36.15
CA MET A 11 -38.00 8.55 -36.09
C MET A 11 -37.76 9.46 -34.88
N LEU A 12 -38.81 9.87 -34.16
CA LEU A 12 -38.68 10.75 -32.98
C LEU A 12 -38.35 10.01 -31.67
N LEU A 13 -38.31 8.66 -31.69
CA LEU A 13 -38.02 7.84 -30.49
C LEU A 13 -36.56 7.33 -30.43
N TRP A 14 -35.72 7.68 -31.39
CA TRP A 14 -34.29 7.30 -31.42
C TRP A 14 -33.32 8.46 -31.18
N SER A 15 -33.81 9.61 -30.75
CA SER A 15 -32.96 10.75 -30.32
C SER A 15 -33.06 11.02 -28.82
N CYS A 16 -33.18 9.95 -28.04
CA CYS A 16 -32.81 9.96 -26.63
C CYS A 16 -31.62 9.00 -26.48
N SER A 17 -30.50 9.33 -27.11
CA SER A 17 -29.24 8.95 -26.48
C SER A 17 -29.22 9.76 -25.20
N SER A 18 -29.63 9.15 -24.10
CA SER A 18 -29.16 9.57 -22.80
C SER A 18 -27.65 9.65 -22.95
N ALA A 19 -27.15 10.87 -23.10
CA ALA A 19 -25.85 11.20 -22.57
C ALA A 19 -26.04 10.91 -21.09
N GLU A 20 -25.80 9.64 -20.71
CA GLU A 20 -25.31 9.32 -19.39
C GLU A 20 -24.22 10.36 -19.19
N LYS A 21 -24.52 11.34 -18.35
CA LYS A 21 -23.50 11.98 -17.55
C LYS A 21 -22.77 10.80 -16.95
N LYS A 22 -21.71 10.34 -17.62
CA LYS A 22 -20.66 9.54 -17.01
C LYS A 22 -20.32 10.34 -15.79
N SER A 23 -20.82 9.87 -14.65
CA SER A 23 -20.55 10.51 -13.39
C SER A 23 -19.04 10.59 -13.36
N LYS A 24 -18.53 11.79 -13.15
CA LYS A 24 -17.10 12.02 -12.98
C LYS A 24 -16.61 11.40 -11.65
N SER A 25 -17.37 10.46 -11.07
CA SER A 25 -17.27 9.93 -9.71
C SER A 25 -17.06 8.42 -9.63
N GLU A 26 -16.94 7.70 -10.75
CA GLU A 26 -16.40 6.33 -10.79
C GLU A 26 -15.05 6.32 -11.53
N LYS A 27 -14.18 7.29 -11.21
CA LYS A 27 -12.83 7.31 -11.74
C LYS A 27 -12.02 6.22 -11.04
N ASN A 28 -12.06 5.01 -11.58
CA ASN A 28 -11.08 3.94 -11.44
C ASN A 28 -10.33 3.88 -10.09
N ILE A 29 -11.06 3.68 -8.99
CA ILE A 29 -10.47 3.42 -7.67
C ILE A 29 -9.52 2.21 -7.82
N GLY A 30 -8.23 2.42 -7.54
CA GLY A 30 -7.16 1.41 -7.73
C GLY A 30 -6.25 1.62 -8.96
N GLN A 31 -6.72 2.25 -10.05
CA GLN A 31 -5.82 2.52 -11.19
C GLN A 31 -4.76 3.58 -10.86
N GLU A 32 -5.12 4.57 -10.06
CA GLU A 32 -4.18 5.58 -9.57
C GLU A 32 -3.05 4.94 -8.75
N ASN A 33 -3.39 4.00 -7.87
CA ASN A 33 -2.41 3.26 -7.06
C ASN A 33 -1.50 2.39 -7.93
N ILE A 34 -2.06 1.67 -8.92
CA ILE A 34 -1.27 0.89 -9.89
C ILE A 34 -0.29 1.78 -10.66
N GLN A 35 -0.74 2.96 -11.10
CA GLN A 35 0.13 3.92 -11.79
C GLN A 35 1.21 4.47 -10.85
N ALA A 36 0.86 4.80 -9.61
CA ALA A 36 1.80 5.25 -8.59
C ALA A 36 2.88 4.20 -8.31
N TYR A 37 2.52 2.93 -8.14
CA TYR A 37 3.48 1.84 -8.02
C TYR A 37 4.42 1.74 -9.22
N ASN A 38 3.88 1.78 -10.43
CA ASN A 38 4.68 1.71 -11.65
C ASN A 38 5.65 2.91 -11.76
N MET A 39 5.22 4.10 -11.35
CA MET A 39 6.08 5.29 -11.31
C MET A 39 7.16 5.17 -10.24
N LEU A 40 6.80 4.67 -9.06
CA LEU A 40 7.70 4.49 -7.92
C LEU A 40 8.80 3.47 -8.24
N ILE A 41 8.43 2.31 -8.79
CA ILE A 41 9.37 1.27 -9.25
C ILE A 41 10.30 1.83 -10.33
N LYS A 42 9.77 2.50 -11.35
CA LYS A 42 10.60 3.07 -12.44
C LYS A 42 11.56 4.14 -11.92
N ASP A 43 11.11 4.97 -10.99
CA ASP A 43 11.95 6.00 -10.39
C ASP A 43 13.08 5.37 -9.58
N PHE A 44 12.76 4.40 -8.73
CA PHE A 44 13.72 3.64 -7.95
C PHE A 44 14.75 2.93 -8.83
N GLU A 45 14.29 2.18 -9.85
CA GLU A 45 15.18 1.42 -10.75
C GLU A 45 16.16 2.34 -11.47
N LYS A 46 15.66 3.46 -12.00
CA LYS A 46 16.47 4.44 -12.73
C LYS A 46 17.42 5.22 -11.81
N ASN A 47 16.94 5.66 -10.65
CA ASN A 47 17.64 6.66 -9.85
C ASN A 47 18.42 6.07 -8.67
N LYS A 48 18.25 4.78 -8.36
CA LYS A 48 18.96 4.06 -7.30
C LYS A 48 19.55 2.77 -7.83
N LEU A 49 18.71 1.79 -8.17
CA LEU A 49 19.16 0.42 -8.46
C LEU A 49 20.23 0.37 -9.55
N HIS A 50 19.99 0.97 -10.71
CA HIS A 50 20.92 0.96 -11.84
C HIS A 50 22.05 2.01 -11.72
N LYS A 51 22.01 2.89 -10.74
CA LYS A 51 23.17 3.72 -10.40
C LYS A 51 24.16 2.96 -9.53
N ILE A 52 23.64 2.16 -8.59
CA ILE A 52 24.45 1.30 -7.73
C ILE A 52 25.02 0.13 -8.55
N TYR A 53 24.20 -0.48 -9.43
CA TYR A 53 24.58 -1.62 -10.26
C TYR A 53 24.39 -1.35 -11.77
N PRO A 54 25.25 -0.53 -12.40
CA PRO A 54 25.07 -0.11 -13.80
C PRO A 54 25.18 -1.24 -14.82
N ASN A 55 25.92 -2.31 -14.49
CA ASN A 55 26.22 -3.41 -15.41
C ASN A 55 25.41 -4.68 -15.12
N LEU A 56 24.49 -4.65 -14.15
CA LEU A 56 23.64 -5.80 -13.81
C LEU A 56 22.26 -5.69 -14.47
N GLU A 57 21.76 -6.82 -14.97
CA GLU A 57 20.35 -6.96 -15.34
C GLU A 57 19.47 -6.67 -14.11
N THR A 58 18.33 -6.01 -14.30
CA THR A 58 17.43 -5.57 -13.22
C THR A 58 17.14 -6.66 -12.19
N ASN A 59 16.80 -7.90 -12.62
CA ASN A 59 16.53 -8.99 -11.68
C ASN A 59 17.74 -9.27 -10.77
N LYS A 60 18.94 -9.40 -11.37
CA LYS A 60 20.19 -9.62 -10.64
C LYS A 60 20.56 -8.44 -9.76
N ALA A 61 20.28 -7.21 -10.20
CA ALA A 61 20.52 -6.00 -9.43
C ALA A 61 19.66 -5.97 -8.16
N TYR A 62 18.38 -6.35 -8.22
CA TYR A 62 17.55 -6.47 -7.01
C TYR A 62 18.07 -7.53 -6.03
N HIS A 63 18.47 -8.71 -6.52
CA HIS A 63 19.04 -9.74 -5.64
C HIS A 63 20.36 -9.28 -5.01
N ARG A 64 21.20 -8.58 -5.76
CA ARG A 64 22.43 -8.00 -5.22
C ARG A 64 22.10 -6.95 -4.15
N LEU A 65 21.13 -6.08 -4.42
CA LEU A 65 20.69 -5.08 -3.45
C LEU A 65 20.13 -5.71 -2.17
N LEU A 66 19.28 -6.74 -2.28
CA LEU A 66 18.77 -7.46 -1.11
C LEU A 66 19.91 -8.01 -0.24
N LYS A 67 20.95 -8.56 -0.88
CA LYS A 67 22.13 -9.06 -0.17
C LYS A 67 22.87 -7.92 0.53
N ASP A 68 23.15 -6.84 -0.18
CA ASP A 68 23.89 -5.68 0.36
C ASP A 68 23.09 -5.01 1.52
N ILE A 69 21.75 -5.00 1.46
CA ILE A 69 20.90 -4.57 2.59
C ILE A 69 21.06 -5.50 3.81
N LEU A 70 20.99 -6.81 3.61
CA LEU A 70 21.10 -7.80 4.70
C LEU A 70 22.50 -7.82 5.33
N GLU A 71 23.53 -7.55 4.54
CA GLU A 71 24.92 -7.42 4.97
C GLU A 71 25.22 -6.02 5.56
N ARG A 72 24.23 -5.11 5.58
CA ARG A 72 24.33 -3.73 6.05
C ARG A 72 25.37 -2.89 5.29
N GLU A 73 25.62 -3.25 4.02
CA GLU A 73 26.44 -2.46 3.10
C GLU A 73 25.67 -1.25 2.54
N ILE A 74 24.33 -1.29 2.56
CA ILE A 74 23.45 -0.21 2.11
C ILE A 74 22.38 0.07 3.17
N GLU A 75 22.27 1.33 3.56
CA GLU A 75 21.15 1.79 4.41
C GLU A 75 19.89 2.06 3.58
N ILE A 76 18.73 1.69 4.12
CA ILE A 76 17.42 1.91 3.46
C ILE A 76 17.16 3.39 3.19
N SER A 77 17.58 4.27 4.09
CA SER A 77 17.46 5.73 3.95
C SER A 77 18.09 6.25 2.64
N GLU A 78 19.18 5.61 2.19
CA GLU A 78 19.87 5.94 0.95
C GLU A 78 19.13 5.49 -0.30
N LEU A 79 18.15 4.59 -0.17
CA LEU A 79 17.33 4.09 -1.28
C LEU A 79 16.12 4.98 -1.58
N ILE A 80 15.75 5.85 -0.65
CA ILE A 80 14.63 6.77 -0.84
C ILE A 80 15.02 7.87 -1.85
N THR A 81 14.21 8.02 -2.89
CA THR A 81 14.30 9.15 -3.82
C THR A 81 13.32 10.25 -3.41
N LYS A 82 13.67 11.52 -3.67
CA LYS A 82 12.77 12.65 -3.43
C LYS A 82 11.43 12.49 -4.19
N LYS A 83 11.51 12.12 -5.47
CA LYS A 83 10.32 11.92 -6.31
C LYS A 83 9.48 10.74 -5.81
N GLY A 84 10.11 9.61 -5.50
CA GLY A 84 9.41 8.45 -4.99
C GLY A 84 8.77 8.70 -3.63
N ASN A 85 9.43 9.44 -2.74
CA ASN A 85 8.84 9.85 -1.46
C ASN A 85 7.57 10.70 -1.68
N THR A 86 7.60 11.64 -2.63
CA THR A 86 6.41 12.42 -2.99
C THR A 86 5.27 11.54 -3.53
N ILE A 87 5.57 10.54 -4.37
CA ILE A 87 4.57 9.59 -4.89
C ILE A 87 3.97 8.76 -3.75
N PHE A 88 4.83 8.26 -2.85
CA PHE A 88 4.40 7.45 -1.73
C PHE A 88 3.49 8.25 -0.79
N GLU A 89 3.96 9.39 -0.28
CA GLU A 89 3.23 10.24 0.66
C GLU A 89 1.88 10.72 0.11
N ASN A 90 1.82 11.11 -1.17
CA ASN A 90 0.62 11.71 -1.74
C ASN A 90 -0.41 10.69 -2.23
N THR A 91 -0.01 9.47 -2.57
CA THR A 91 -0.89 8.50 -3.22
C THR A 91 -0.98 7.19 -2.45
N LEU A 92 0.16 6.55 -2.17
CA LEU A 92 0.16 5.19 -1.63
C LEU A 92 -0.02 5.14 -0.12
N LYS A 93 0.43 6.16 0.60
CA LYS A 93 0.35 6.24 2.07
C LYS A 93 -1.07 6.04 2.58
N LYS A 94 -2.01 6.80 2.02
CA LYS A 94 -3.43 6.72 2.39
C LYS A 94 -4.01 5.31 2.15
N GLU A 95 -3.60 4.66 1.08
CA GLU A 95 -4.05 3.31 0.76
C GLU A 95 -3.46 2.28 1.73
N LEU A 96 -2.16 2.38 2.00
CA LEU A 96 -1.37 1.36 2.69
C LEU A 96 -1.40 1.46 4.21
N GLN A 97 -1.70 2.64 4.74
CA GLN A 97 -1.50 2.96 6.14
C GLN A 97 -2.78 3.49 6.80
N CYS A 98 -3.03 3.01 8.01
CA CYS A 98 -3.94 3.59 8.97
C CYS A 98 -3.18 4.57 9.86
N SER A 99 -3.74 5.74 10.08
CA SER A 99 -3.22 6.71 11.04
C SER A 99 -3.90 6.53 12.40
N THR A 100 -3.25 6.97 13.47
CA THR A 100 -3.92 7.11 14.76
C THR A 100 -4.87 8.32 14.73
N ASP A 101 -6.13 8.11 15.09
CA ASP A 101 -7.18 9.14 15.22
C ASP A 101 -7.20 9.72 16.63
N SER A 102 -7.02 8.84 17.62
CA SER A 102 -7.04 9.20 19.04
C SER A 102 -6.38 8.10 19.87
N VAL A 103 -5.81 8.52 21.00
CA VAL A 103 -5.16 7.67 22.00
C VAL A 103 -5.83 7.93 23.35
N TRP A 104 -6.10 6.86 24.09
CA TRP A 104 -6.61 6.92 25.46
C TRP A 104 -5.75 6.08 26.37
N VAL A 105 -5.59 6.57 27.59
CA VAL A 105 -4.87 5.89 28.66
C VAL A 105 -5.90 5.53 29.73
N ASP A 106 -6.12 4.24 29.94
CA ASP A 106 -6.92 3.75 31.06
C ASP A 106 -6.01 3.54 32.27
N GLU A 107 -6.18 4.38 33.27
CA GLU A 107 -5.38 4.35 34.50
C GLU A 107 -5.80 3.23 35.46
N ILE A 108 -7.04 2.72 35.34
CA ILE A 108 -7.54 1.66 36.20
C ILE A 108 -6.93 0.33 35.77
N HIS A 109 -6.90 0.09 34.45
CA HIS A 109 -6.37 -1.14 33.86
C HIS A 109 -4.92 -1.00 33.39
N ASN A 110 -4.33 0.20 33.54
CA ASN A 110 -3.00 0.56 33.07
C ASN A 110 -2.77 0.20 31.60
N ASN A 111 -3.73 0.51 30.73
CA ASN A 111 -3.63 0.19 29.31
C ASN A 111 -3.72 1.42 28.40
N VAL A 112 -3.15 1.28 27.21
CA VAL A 112 -3.28 2.28 26.14
C VAL A 112 -4.17 1.71 25.07
N SER A 113 -5.24 2.42 24.78
CA SER A 113 -6.14 2.15 23.67
C SER A 113 -5.95 3.19 22.58
N LEU A 114 -6.01 2.75 21.33
CA LEU A 114 -5.98 3.64 20.18
C LEU A 114 -7.17 3.39 19.27
N LYS A 115 -7.55 4.43 18.56
CA LYS A 115 -8.51 4.37 17.46
C LYS A 115 -7.75 4.62 16.17
N GLU A 116 -7.63 3.58 15.37
CA GLU A 116 -7.01 3.62 14.05
C GLU A 116 -8.04 4.17 13.05
N LYS A 117 -7.58 5.01 12.13
CA LYS A 117 -8.35 5.54 11.00
C LYS A 117 -7.73 4.99 9.71
N CYS A 118 -8.46 4.11 9.05
CA CYS A 118 -8.03 3.41 7.85
C CYS A 118 -8.90 3.83 6.65
N TRP A 119 -8.29 4.10 5.51
CA TRP A 119 -9.06 4.33 4.28
C TRP A 119 -9.62 3.01 3.74
N ASP A 120 -10.91 2.98 3.44
CA ASP A 120 -11.56 1.85 2.76
C ASP A 120 -11.93 2.27 1.32
N PRO A 121 -11.22 1.75 0.30
CA PRO A 121 -11.50 2.06 -1.09
C PRO A 121 -12.84 1.48 -1.59
N LYS A 122 -13.37 0.41 -0.96
CA LYS A 122 -14.66 -0.20 -1.36
C LYS A 122 -15.84 0.69 -1.02
N THR A 123 -15.79 1.32 0.15
CA THR A 123 -16.84 2.24 0.61
C THR A 123 -16.50 3.71 0.36
N ASN A 124 -15.31 4.01 -0.17
CA ASN A 124 -14.78 5.35 -0.40
C ASN A 124 -14.88 6.24 0.86
N SER A 125 -14.56 5.66 2.02
CA SER A 125 -14.72 6.31 3.33
C SER A 125 -13.66 5.82 4.32
N TYR A 126 -13.60 6.44 5.51
CA TYR A 126 -12.72 5.97 6.57
C TYR A 126 -13.44 4.96 7.46
N LYS A 127 -12.75 3.85 7.76
CA LYS A 127 -13.11 2.91 8.82
C LYS A 127 -12.29 3.20 10.07
N PHE A 128 -12.92 2.97 11.22
CA PHE A 128 -12.28 3.15 12.52
C PHE A 128 -12.21 1.81 13.26
N LYS A 129 -11.07 1.54 13.89
CA LYS A 129 -10.85 0.34 14.69
C LYS A 129 -10.25 0.70 16.03
N ASN A 130 -10.85 0.21 17.10
CA ASN A 130 -10.27 0.34 18.44
C ASN A 130 -9.31 -0.83 18.69
N ARG A 131 -8.16 -0.55 19.31
CA ARG A 131 -7.16 -1.55 19.67
C ARG A 131 -6.49 -1.18 20.99
N GLU A 132 -6.31 -2.16 21.86
CA GLU A 132 -5.43 -2.07 23.03
C GLU A 132 -3.99 -2.41 22.59
N VAL A 133 -3.03 -1.54 22.87
CA VAL A 133 -1.66 -1.65 22.31
C VAL A 133 -0.55 -1.83 23.32
N ALA A 134 -0.75 -1.45 24.57
CA ALA A 134 0.25 -1.61 25.59
C ALA A 134 -0.34 -1.60 26.98
N TYR A 135 0.38 -2.24 27.90
CA TYR A 135 0.25 -2.07 29.33
C TYR A 135 1.41 -1.21 29.82
N PHE A 136 1.13 -0.30 30.75
CA PHE A 136 2.17 0.55 31.34
C PHE A 136 2.30 0.32 32.85
N GLY A 137 3.53 0.33 33.34
CA GLY A 137 3.83 0.29 34.78
C GLY A 137 3.46 1.60 35.49
N PRO A 138 3.24 1.54 36.82
CA PRO A 138 3.02 2.72 37.65
C PRO A 138 4.16 3.73 37.53
N GLY A 139 3.82 5.02 37.43
CA GLY A 139 4.80 6.11 37.45
C GLY A 139 5.44 6.46 36.10
N MET A 140 5.01 5.84 34.99
CA MET A 140 5.41 6.29 33.65
C MET A 140 4.75 7.62 33.28
N ASP A 141 5.50 8.42 32.51
CA ASP A 141 5.04 9.71 32.02
C ASP A 141 3.97 9.53 30.93
N LYS A 142 2.77 10.05 31.19
CA LYS A 142 1.60 9.93 30.31
C LYS A 142 1.81 10.67 29.01
N ASP A 143 2.46 11.83 29.06
CA ASP A 143 2.70 12.63 27.85
C ASP A 143 3.66 11.90 26.92
N SER A 144 4.72 11.28 27.47
CA SER A 144 5.60 10.40 26.72
C SER A 144 4.87 9.20 26.11
N ILE A 145 3.94 8.58 26.86
CA ILE A 145 3.10 7.49 26.34
C ILE A 145 2.25 7.99 25.17
N LEU A 146 1.47 9.06 25.36
CA LEU A 146 0.60 9.62 24.30
C LEU A 146 1.41 9.96 23.06
N ASN A 147 2.52 10.68 23.21
CA ASN A 147 3.41 11.07 22.10
C ASN A 147 3.94 9.86 21.32
N SER A 148 4.20 8.73 21.98
CA SER A 148 4.68 7.51 21.32
C SER A 148 3.63 6.83 20.43
N TYR A 149 2.33 7.07 20.70
CA TYR A 149 1.22 6.47 19.98
C TYR A 149 0.49 7.43 19.04
N GLU A 150 0.55 8.75 19.26
CA GLU A 150 -0.16 9.75 18.44
C GLU A 150 0.19 9.69 16.94
N ASN A 151 1.45 9.43 16.63
CA ASN A 151 1.93 9.34 15.24
C ASN A 151 2.13 7.88 14.80
N LEU A 152 1.57 6.93 15.54
CA LEU A 152 1.68 5.53 15.17
C LEU A 152 0.92 5.28 13.87
N VAL A 153 1.62 4.64 12.95
CA VAL A 153 1.14 4.25 11.64
C VAL A 153 1.06 2.73 11.61
N LYS A 154 -0.02 2.19 11.03
CA LYS A 154 -0.27 0.74 10.94
C LYS A 154 -0.64 0.32 9.55
N PHE A 155 -0.32 -0.93 9.18
CA PHE A 155 -0.79 -1.52 7.93
C PHE A 155 -2.32 -1.48 7.78
N ASN A 156 -2.79 -1.07 6.60
CA ASN A 156 -4.21 -1.02 6.26
C ASN A 156 -4.70 -2.33 5.63
N HIS A 157 -5.39 -3.14 6.45
CA HIS A 157 -6.02 -4.39 6.00
C HIS A 157 -7.25 -4.21 5.09
N TYR A 158 -7.76 -2.98 4.91
CA TYR A 158 -8.85 -2.69 3.97
C TYR A 158 -8.34 -2.26 2.59
N SER A 159 -7.02 -2.21 2.38
CA SER A 159 -6.42 -1.71 1.15
C SER A 159 -6.69 -2.63 -0.06
N ASN A 160 -6.75 -2.06 -1.27
CA ASN A 160 -6.74 -2.87 -2.49
C ASN A 160 -5.41 -3.64 -2.64
N TYR A 161 -4.36 -3.19 -1.96
CA TYR A 161 -3.04 -3.83 -1.99
C TYR A 161 -3.09 -5.26 -1.42
N ILE A 162 -3.68 -5.47 -0.22
CA ILE A 162 -3.79 -6.82 0.33
C ILE A 162 -4.72 -7.71 -0.49
N GLU A 163 -5.79 -7.13 -1.04
CA GLU A 163 -6.73 -7.85 -1.91
C GLU A 163 -6.06 -8.30 -3.22
N GLU A 164 -5.25 -7.43 -3.84
CA GLU A 164 -4.47 -7.78 -5.03
C GLU A 164 -3.49 -8.91 -4.75
N LEU A 165 -2.81 -8.87 -3.60
CA LEU A 165 -1.89 -9.94 -3.17
C LEU A 165 -2.65 -11.27 -2.98
N GLN A 166 -3.79 -11.24 -2.30
CA GLN A 166 -4.64 -12.41 -2.08
C GLN A 166 -5.22 -12.98 -3.38
N ALA A 167 -5.53 -12.14 -4.37
CA ALA A 167 -6.08 -12.54 -5.65
C ALA A 167 -5.02 -12.96 -6.69
N HIS A 168 -3.74 -12.69 -6.43
CA HIS A 168 -2.66 -13.01 -7.36
C HIS A 168 -2.58 -14.52 -7.65
N ASN A 169 -2.39 -14.88 -8.92
CA ASN A 169 -2.27 -16.27 -9.37
C ASN A 169 -1.32 -16.35 -10.58
N PRO A 170 -0.32 -17.25 -10.61
CA PRO A 170 0.07 -18.20 -9.57
C PRO A 170 0.64 -17.53 -8.33
N LYS A 171 0.34 -18.07 -7.15
CA LYS A 171 1.03 -17.69 -5.92
C LYS A 171 2.32 -18.47 -5.80
N SER A 172 3.38 -17.78 -5.40
CA SER A 172 4.63 -18.40 -4.98
C SER A 172 4.57 -18.66 -3.48
N ASP A 173 5.34 -19.64 -2.99
CA ASP A 173 5.46 -19.92 -1.56
C ASP A 173 5.85 -18.67 -0.75
N PHE A 174 6.68 -17.80 -1.32
CA PHE A 174 7.00 -16.50 -0.75
C PHE A 174 5.77 -15.63 -0.55
N LEU A 175 4.93 -15.51 -1.58
CA LEU A 175 3.75 -14.64 -1.55
C LEU A 175 2.72 -15.14 -0.53
N ASP A 176 2.49 -16.45 -0.46
CA ASP A 176 1.59 -17.04 0.54
C ASP A 176 2.10 -16.80 1.97
N SER A 177 3.39 -17.03 2.20
CA SER A 177 4.02 -16.74 3.50
C SER A 177 3.94 -15.26 3.87
N TYR A 178 4.20 -14.37 2.90
CA TYR A 178 4.12 -12.92 3.11
C TYR A 178 2.71 -12.46 3.49
N ILE A 179 1.69 -12.93 2.77
CA ILE A 179 0.27 -12.61 3.08
C ILE A 179 -0.09 -13.09 4.47
N TYR A 180 0.26 -14.34 4.80
CA TYR A 180 0.00 -14.90 6.13
C TYR A 180 0.63 -14.08 7.25
N MET A 181 1.91 -13.71 7.12
CA MET A 181 2.59 -12.88 8.11
C MET A 181 1.95 -11.48 8.22
N LYS A 182 1.54 -10.88 7.09
CA LYS A 182 0.89 -9.57 7.07
C LYS A 182 -0.46 -9.59 7.76
N GLU A 183 -1.26 -10.62 7.56
CA GLU A 183 -2.55 -10.77 8.24
C GLU A 183 -2.38 -10.99 9.74
N ALA A 184 -1.37 -11.77 10.15
CA ALA A 184 -1.13 -12.09 11.55
C ALA A 184 -0.50 -10.93 12.34
N ALA A 185 0.52 -10.26 11.78
CA ALA A 185 1.32 -9.26 12.48
C ALA A 185 1.03 -7.81 12.07
N GLY A 186 0.50 -7.58 10.86
CA GLY A 186 0.35 -6.26 10.27
C GLY A 186 1.69 -5.67 9.84
N ASP A 187 2.41 -5.02 10.76
CA ASP A 187 3.72 -4.45 10.46
C ASP A 187 4.80 -5.50 10.67
N ILE A 188 5.63 -5.70 9.66
CA ILE A 188 6.74 -6.65 9.69
C ILE A 188 8.00 -5.83 9.45
N ALA A 189 9.04 -6.07 10.25
CA ALA A 189 10.30 -5.36 10.07
C ALA A 189 10.92 -5.69 8.70
N PHE A 190 11.43 -4.66 8.01
CA PHE A 190 11.90 -4.78 6.62
C PHE A 190 12.97 -5.88 6.43
N TYR A 191 13.83 -6.11 7.43
CA TYR A 191 14.88 -7.12 7.35
C TYR A 191 14.32 -8.55 7.31
N VAL A 192 13.20 -8.81 7.98
CA VAL A 192 12.51 -10.11 7.93
C VAL A 192 11.95 -10.36 6.53
N ILE A 193 11.38 -9.31 5.92
CA ILE A 193 10.87 -9.39 4.55
C ILE A 193 12.02 -9.59 3.56
N ALA A 194 13.11 -8.83 3.69
CA ALA A 194 14.30 -8.96 2.86
C ALA A 194 14.93 -10.37 2.96
N GLU A 195 15.03 -10.92 4.17
CA GLU A 195 15.53 -12.28 4.39
C GLU A 195 14.63 -13.33 3.74
N ASN A 196 13.31 -13.22 3.91
CA ASN A 196 12.36 -14.15 3.30
C ASN A 196 12.37 -14.06 1.76
N MET A 197 12.48 -12.84 1.20
CA MET A 197 12.66 -12.65 -0.25
C MET A 197 13.95 -13.30 -0.76
N SER A 198 15.05 -13.14 -0.02
CA SER A 198 16.35 -13.72 -0.34
C SER A 198 16.32 -15.25 -0.30
N ARG A 199 15.81 -15.84 0.78
CA ARG A 199 15.68 -17.30 0.97
C ARG A 199 14.79 -17.95 -0.10
N ALA A 200 13.68 -17.30 -0.45
CA ALA A 200 12.78 -17.81 -1.47
C ALA A 200 13.27 -17.57 -2.91
N ASN A 201 14.39 -16.87 -3.09
CA ASN A 201 14.95 -16.52 -4.39
C ASN A 201 13.89 -15.93 -5.34
N VAL A 202 13.16 -14.92 -4.86
CA VAL A 202 12.00 -14.36 -5.55
C VAL A 202 12.33 -13.83 -6.94
N ASN A 203 11.41 -13.97 -7.89
CA ASN A 203 11.60 -13.47 -9.24
C ASN A 203 11.18 -12.00 -9.36
N PHE A 204 12.15 -11.09 -9.34
CA PHE A 204 11.94 -9.65 -9.54
C PHE A 204 11.49 -9.27 -10.95
N LYS A 205 11.32 -10.20 -11.90
CA LYS A 205 10.58 -9.91 -13.13
C LYS A 205 9.07 -9.76 -12.87
N GLN A 206 8.57 -10.32 -11.77
CA GLN A 206 7.17 -10.17 -11.37
C GLN A 206 6.94 -8.80 -10.71
N GLN A 207 5.95 -8.06 -11.23
CA GLN A 207 5.63 -6.73 -10.71
C GLN A 207 5.18 -6.76 -9.25
N ILE A 208 4.46 -7.81 -8.84
CA ILE A 208 3.98 -7.92 -7.46
C ILE A 208 5.15 -8.01 -6.46
N ILE A 209 6.22 -8.74 -6.82
CA ILE A 209 7.43 -8.85 -6.01
C ILE A 209 8.15 -7.51 -5.90
N LYS A 210 8.26 -6.75 -7.00
CA LYS A 210 8.82 -5.39 -6.97
C LYS A 210 8.00 -4.46 -6.09
N ARG A 211 6.67 -4.55 -6.13
CA ARG A 211 5.78 -3.76 -5.27
C ARG A 211 5.99 -4.07 -3.80
N ILE A 212 6.06 -5.35 -3.43
CA ILE A 212 6.36 -5.75 -2.04
C ILE A 212 7.71 -5.17 -1.61
N PHE A 213 8.76 -5.33 -2.41
CA PHE A 213 10.08 -4.76 -2.09
C PHE A 213 10.02 -3.24 -1.87
N ILE A 214 9.42 -2.51 -2.80
CA ILE A 214 9.34 -1.04 -2.70
C ILE A 214 8.52 -0.60 -1.50
N THR A 215 7.34 -1.20 -1.29
CA THR A 215 6.47 -0.85 -0.17
C THR A 215 7.10 -1.17 1.16
N GLU A 216 7.62 -2.38 1.32
CA GLU A 216 7.96 -2.94 2.63
C GLU A 216 9.42 -2.71 3.05
N ILE A 217 10.31 -2.56 2.07
CA ILE A 217 11.74 -2.42 2.33
C ILE A 217 12.20 -0.98 2.12
N VAL A 218 11.69 -0.27 1.11
CA VAL A 218 12.19 1.07 0.78
C VAL A 218 11.39 2.19 1.43
N TYR A 219 10.05 2.07 1.50
CA TYR A 219 9.16 3.16 1.89
C TYR A 219 8.29 2.88 3.13
N ASN A 220 8.48 1.75 3.82
CA ASN A 220 7.73 1.39 5.03
C ASN A 220 8.21 2.19 6.25
#